data_AF-A0A524QII8-F1
#
_entry.id   AF-A0A524QII8-F1
#
_cell.length_a   1.000
_cell.length_b   1.000
_cell.length_c   1.000
_cell.angle_alpha   90.00
_cell.angle_beta   90.00
_cell.angle_gamma   90.00
#
_symmetry.space_group_name_H-M   'P 1'
#
loop_
_entity.id
_entity.type
_entity.pdbx_description
1 polymer ?
#
loop_
_entity_poly.entity_id
_entity_poly.type
_entity_poly.pdbx_seq_one_letter_code
_entity_poly.pdbx_strand_id
1 'polypeptide(L)' 'LVPGVGAQGGSLAEVAKYGMNSRCGLLVNSSRGIIFADSTERFAVVAGEKAREMQEEMAGYLAGKFGV' A
#
# COMPACT_ATOMS: atom_id res chain seq x y z
N LEU A 1 -4.98 -0.08 -11.52
CA LEU A 1 -3.96 0.80 -10.91
C LEU A 1 -4.70 1.84 -10.07
N VAL A 2 -4.47 1.88 -8.75
CA VAL A 2 -5.09 2.86 -7.84
C VAL A 2 -4.03 3.85 -7.36
N PRO A 3 -4.09 5.13 -7.76
CA PRO A 3 -3.12 6.14 -7.34
C PRO A 3 -3.48 6.80 -6.00
N GLY A 4 -2.46 7.11 -5.20
CA GLY A 4 -2.57 8.08 -4.10
C GLY A 4 -3.33 7.60 -2.86
N VAL A 5 -3.25 6.29 -2.58
CA VAL A 5 -3.76 5.71 -1.33
C VAL A 5 -2.95 6.23 -0.13
N GLY A 6 -3.63 6.48 0.99
CA GLY A 6 -3.05 7.11 2.19
C GLY A 6 -3.06 8.64 2.13
N ALA A 7 -2.32 9.24 1.20
CA ALA A 7 -2.11 10.71 1.18
C ALA A 7 -3.35 11.53 0.76
N GLN A 8 -4.29 10.96 -0.01
CA GLN A 8 -5.50 11.63 -0.48
C GLN A 8 -6.77 11.20 0.28
N GLY A 9 -6.62 10.60 1.47
CA GLY A 9 -7.76 10.19 2.32
C GLY A 9 -8.41 8.86 1.93
N GLY A 10 -7.94 8.19 0.87
CA GLY A 10 -8.36 6.83 0.54
C GLY A 10 -7.61 5.81 1.40
N SER A 11 -8.35 4.94 2.09
CA SER A 11 -7.78 3.83 2.87
C SER A 11 -7.45 2.62 2.00
N LEU A 12 -6.30 1.99 2.25
CA LEU A 12 -5.91 0.72 1.63
C LEU A 12 -6.96 -0.37 1.87
N ALA A 13 -7.60 -0.35 3.04
CA ALA A 13 -8.71 -1.24 3.39
C ALA A 13 -9.93 -1.06 2.48
N GLU A 14 -10.33 0.20 2.23
CA GLU A 14 -11.49 0.48 1.36
C GLU A 14 -11.19 0.14 -0.10
N VAL A 15 -9.98 0.48 -0.54
CA VAL A 15 -9.49 0.14 -1.88
C VAL A 15 -9.48 -1.38 -2.05
N ALA A 16 -8.99 -2.14 -1.07
CA ALA A 16 -9.01 -3.59 -1.10
C ALA A 16 -10.43 -4.17 -1.10
N LYS A 17 -11.30 -3.67 -0.21
CA LYS A 17 -12.68 -4.14 -0.05
C LYS A 17 -13.49 -3.96 -1.33
N TYR A 18 -13.42 -2.80 -1.96
CA TYR A 18 -14.25 -2.45 -3.11
C TYR A 18 -13.55 -2.69 -4.46
N GLY A 19 -12.22 -2.69 -4.49
CA GLY A 19 -11.44 -2.77 -5.73
C GLY A 19 -10.98 -4.17 -6.12
N MET A 20 -10.88 -5.12 -5.18
CA MET A 20 -10.49 -6.50 -5.52
C MET A 20 -11.71 -7.31 -5.99
N ASN A 21 -11.54 -8.10 -7.04
CA ASN A 21 -12.55 -9.07 -7.49
C ASN A 21 -12.00 -10.50 -7.44
N SER A 22 -12.80 -11.50 -7.79
CA SER A 22 -12.39 -12.92 -7.75
C SER A 22 -11.33 -13.32 -8.79
N ARG A 23 -10.96 -12.41 -9.70
CA ARG A 23 -10.07 -12.68 -10.83
C ARG A 23 -8.75 -11.89 -10.81
N CYS A 24 -8.67 -10.79 -10.05
CA CYS A 24 -7.43 -10.01 -9.96
C CYS A 24 -7.23 -9.34 -8.60
N GLY A 25 -5.96 -9.23 -8.21
CA GLY A 25 -5.51 -8.35 -7.14
C GLY A 25 -5.47 -6.88 -7.58
N LEU A 26 -5.20 -5.99 -6.64
CA LEU A 26 -5.04 -4.56 -6.89
C LEU A 26 -3.57 -4.19 -7.07
N LEU A 27 -3.27 -3.41 -8.11
CA LEU A 27 -2.02 -2.67 -8.19
C LEU A 27 -2.23 -1.27 -7.59
N VAL A 28 -1.69 -1.06 -6.39
CA VAL A 28 -1.75 0.22 -5.67
C VAL A 28 -0.43 0.97 -5.89
N ASN A 29 -0.51 2.25 -6.25
CA ASN A 29 0.66 3.13 -6.29
C ASN A 29 0.69 4.03 -5.06
N SER A 30 1.78 3.92 -4.30
CA SER A 30 2.13 4.85 -3.24
C SER A 30 3.48 5.47 -3.54
N SER A 31 3.46 6.77 -3.84
CA SER A 31 4.66 7.54 -4.19
C SER A 31 5.05 8.46 -3.04
N ARG A 32 4.27 9.52 -2.78
CA ARG A 32 4.62 10.54 -1.78
C ARG A 32 4.75 9.99 -0.35
N GLY A 33 3.92 9.02 0.02
CA GLY A 33 3.96 8.39 1.35
C GLY A 33 5.23 7.57 1.61
N ILE A 34 5.98 7.22 0.56
CA ILE A 34 7.26 6.51 0.65
C ILE A 34 8.42 7.47 0.42
N ILE A 35 8.38 8.23 -0.69
CA ILE A 35 9.47 9.11 -1.13
C ILE A 35 9.67 10.31 -0.18
N PHE A 36 8.61 10.80 0.46
CA PHE A 36 8.69 11.95 1.36
C PHE A 36 8.48 11.57 2.83
N ALA A 37 8.61 10.29 3.17
CA ALA A 37 8.47 9.80 4.55
C ALA A 37 9.60 10.30 5.46
N ASP A 38 10.77 10.60 4.89
CA ASP A 38 11.93 11.13 5.59
C ASP A 38 12.75 12.01 4.63
N SER A 39 13.27 13.13 5.13
CA SER A 39 14.10 14.07 4.37
C SER A 39 15.51 14.21 4.96
N THR A 40 15.95 13.22 5.74
CA THR A 40 17.25 13.18 6.42
C THR A 40 18.15 12.11 5.80
N GLU A 41 19.35 11.92 6.36
CA GLU A 41 20.27 10.85 5.97
C GLU A 41 19.70 9.43 6.15
N ARG A 42 18.61 9.30 6.92
CA ARG A 42 17.90 8.02 7.14
C ARG A 42 16.90 7.67 6.05
N PHE A 43 16.75 8.51 5.02
CA PHE A 43 15.78 8.34 3.93
C PHE A 43 15.67 6.88 3.43
N ALA A 44 16.79 6.23 3.10
CA ALA A 44 16.78 4.88 2.54
C ALA A 44 16.15 3.84 3.49
N VAL A 45 16.42 3.98 4.80
CA VAL A 45 15.85 3.09 5.82
C VAL A 45 14.36 3.34 5.97
N VAL A 46 13.96 4.60 6.14
CA VAL A 46 12.56 4.96 6.38
C VAL A 46 11.69 4.68 5.14
N ALA A 47 12.18 4.96 3.94
CA ALA A 47 11.48 4.63 2.70
C ALA A 47 11.27 3.10 2.57
N GLY A 48 12.28 2.30 2.93
CA GLY A 48 12.17 0.84 2.99
C GLY A 48 11.14 0.36 4.01
N GLU A 49 11.13 0.96 5.20
CA GLU A 49 10.13 0.68 6.25
C GLU A 49 8.72 1.00 5.74
N LYS A 50 8.50 2.16 5.12
CA LYS A 50 7.18 2.54 4.57
C LYS A 50 6.72 1.67 3.41
N ALA A 51 7.63 1.24 2.56
CA ALA A 51 7.32 0.29 1.50
C ALA A 51 6.91 -1.08 2.09
N ARG A 52 7.62 -1.55 3.12
CA ARG A 52 7.33 -2.82 3.80
C ARG A 52 5.99 -2.78 4.55
N GLU A 53 5.74 -1.74 5.33
CA GLU A 53 4.47 -1.54 6.05
C GLU A 53 3.27 -1.67 5.10
N MET A 54 3.33 -1.00 3.95
CA MET A 54 2.28 -1.06 2.93
C MET A 54 2.15 -2.45 2.30
N GLN A 55 3.26 -3.11 2.02
CA GLN A 55 3.24 -4.46 1.44
C GLN A 55 2.65 -5.48 2.41
N GLU A 56 2.98 -5.40 3.70
CA GLU A 56 2.45 -6.26 4.76
C GLU A 56 0.93 -6.06 4.92
N GLU A 57 0.46 -4.80 4.90
CA GLU A 57 -0.97 -4.48 4.91
C GLU A 57 -1.71 -5.08 3.69
N MET A 58 -1.15 -4.92 2.48
CA MET A 58 -1.70 -5.52 1.27
C MET A 58 -1.73 -7.05 1.30
N ALA A 59 -0.69 -7.68 1.85
CA ALA A 59 -0.62 -9.12 2.00
C ALA A 59 -1.75 -9.65 2.88
N GLY A 60 -2.05 -8.95 3.99
CA GLY A 60 -3.19 -9.28 4.85
C GLY A 60 -4.53 -9.30 4.11
N TYR A 61 -4.76 -8.32 3.23
CA TYR A 61 -5.99 -8.29 2.41
C TYR A 61 -6.05 -9.39 1.35
N LEU A 62 -4.91 -9.73 0.74
CA LEU A 62 -4.84 -10.82 -0.23
C LEU A 62 -5.09 -12.18 0.44
N ALA A 63 -4.44 -12.44 1.58
CA ALA A 63 -4.65 -13.66 2.36
C ALA A 63 -6.11 -13.80 2.80
N GLY A 64 -6.71 -12.72 3.34
CA GLY A 64 -8.11 -12.71 3.75
C GLY A 64 -9.12 -12.94 2.62
N LYS A 65 -8.77 -12.58 1.37
CA LYS A 65 -9.67 -12.72 0.21
C LYS A 65 -9.45 -14.02 -0.57
N PHE A 66 -8.22 -14.50 -0.67
CA PHE A 66 -7.84 -15.61 -1.55
C PHE A 66 -7.28 -16.84 -0.82
N GLY A 67 -7.09 -16.78 0.51
CA GLY A 67 -6.59 -17.92 1.29
C GLY A 67 -5.15 -18.33 0.96
N VAL A 68 -4.35 -17.38 0.46
CA VAL A 68 -2.92 -17.54 0.14
C VAL A 68 -2.02 -17.14 1.30
#